data_AF-A0A2E9ZQK1-F1
#
_entry.id   AF-A0A2E9ZQK1-F1
#
_cell.length_a   1.000
_cell.length_b   1.000
_cell.length_c   1.000
_cell.angle_alpha   90.00
_cell.angle_beta   90.00
_cell.angle_gamma   90.00
#
_symmetry.space_group_name_H-M   'P 1'
#
loop_
_entity.id
_entity.type
_entity.pdbx_description
1 polymer ?
#
loop_
_entity_poly.entity_id
_entity_poly.type
_entity_poly.pdbx_seq_one_letter_code
_entity_poly.pdbx_strand_id
1 'polypeptide(L)'
;VPYSHYDGIAAWPYPGSDRDSAGSRLKRLAKRPQFICHEVTGSRLNLAATRRWLESTGLTENITFAETGFRNHNDAWLLRPSATRRQIRRWLKGVLAQKH
;
A
#
# COMPACT_ATOMS: atom_id res chain seq x y z
N VAL A 1 2.58 0.13 -6.77
CA VAL A 1 3.01 0.64 -5.46
C VAL A 1 2.00 1.68 -5.02
N PRO A 2 1.05 1.35 -4.14
CA PRO A 2 0.14 2.34 -3.55
C PRO A 2 0.87 3.18 -2.48
N TYR A 3 0.60 4.48 -2.47
CA TYR A 3 1.14 5.42 -1.48
C TYR A 3 0.01 6.16 -0.76
N SER A 4 0.17 6.29 0.56
CA SER A 4 -0.61 7.09 1.52
C SER A 4 -2.01 6.63 1.90
N HIS A 5 -2.87 6.33 0.95
CA HIS A 5 -4.20 5.82 1.26
C HIS A 5 -4.50 4.60 0.40
N TYR A 6 -5.13 3.61 1.01
CA TYR A 6 -5.59 2.42 0.32
C TYR A 6 -7.12 2.43 0.32
N ASP A 7 -7.72 2.18 -0.83
CA ASP A 7 -9.17 2.13 -0.99
C ASP A 7 -9.79 1.09 -0.07
N GLY A 8 -10.96 1.37 0.50
CA GLY A 8 -11.68 0.44 1.39
C GLY A 8 -11.54 0.75 2.88
N ILE A 9 -10.64 1.66 3.26
CA ILE A 9 -10.59 2.22 4.62
C ILE A 9 -11.60 3.38 4.78
N ALA A 10 -11.76 4.20 3.74
CA ALA A 10 -12.72 5.28 3.66
C ALA A 10 -13.38 5.29 2.28
N ALA A 11 -14.62 5.79 2.22
CA ALA A 11 -15.24 6.19 0.96
C ALA A 11 -14.74 7.58 0.57
N TRP A 12 -14.59 7.78 -0.74
CA TRP A 12 -14.11 9.02 -1.35
C TRP A 12 -15.23 9.65 -2.19
N PRO A 13 -15.17 10.95 -2.51
CA PRO A 13 -16.21 11.65 -3.27
C PRO A 13 -16.15 11.32 -4.78
N TYR A 14 -16.05 10.04 -5.12
CA TYR A 14 -16.16 9.50 -6.48
C TYR A 14 -16.86 8.12 -6.47
N PRO A 15 -17.59 7.75 -7.54
CA PRO A 15 -18.30 6.47 -7.61
C PRO A 15 -17.38 5.24 -7.48
N GLY A 16 -17.83 4.20 -6.77
CA GLY A 16 -17.06 2.96 -6.58
C GLY A 16 -15.87 3.10 -5.62
N SER A 17 -15.88 4.12 -4.77
CA SER A 17 -14.90 4.31 -3.69
C SER A 17 -15.23 3.51 -2.42
N ASP A 18 -16.41 2.88 -2.37
CA ASP A 18 -16.87 2.08 -1.25
C ASP A 18 -16.03 0.82 -1.04
N ARG A 19 -16.23 0.19 0.11
CA ARG A 19 -15.46 -0.96 0.57
C ARG A 19 -15.68 -2.22 -0.27
N ASP A 20 -16.86 -2.40 -0.85
CA ASP A 20 -17.18 -3.57 -1.69
C ASP A 20 -16.52 -3.45 -3.06
N SER A 21 -16.55 -2.24 -3.62
CA SER A 21 -15.83 -1.88 -4.83
C SER A 21 -14.31 -2.04 -4.65
N ALA A 22 -13.77 -1.63 -3.50
CA ALA A 22 -12.37 -1.84 -3.14
C ALA A 22 -12.01 -3.33 -3.03
N GLY A 23 -12.88 -4.13 -2.39
CA GLY A 23 -12.72 -5.58 -2.31
C GLY A 23 -12.73 -6.25 -3.69
N SER A 24 -13.56 -5.78 -4.61
CA SER A 24 -13.60 -6.27 -5.99
C SER A 24 -12.31 -5.96 -6.76
N ARG A 25 -11.73 -4.77 -6.55
CA ARG A 25 -10.40 -4.42 -7.09
C ARG A 25 -9.30 -5.30 -6.50
N LEU A 26 -9.33 -5.54 -5.19
CA LEU A 26 -8.35 -6.38 -4.50
C LEU A 26 -8.39 -7.83 -5.01
N LYS A 27 -9.58 -8.42 -5.17
CA LYS A 27 -9.75 -9.76 -5.76
C LYS A 27 -9.13 -9.87 -7.16
N ARG A 28 -9.28 -8.84 -8.00
CA ARG A 28 -8.68 -8.79 -9.34
C ARG A 28 -7.15 -8.68 -9.30
N LEU A 29 -6.58 -8.04 -8.27
CA LEU A 29 -5.13 -8.03 -8.07
C LEU A 29 -4.60 -9.41 -7.65
N ALA A 30 -5.44 -10.28 -7.09
CA ALA A 30 -5.10 -11.65 -6.73
C ALA A 30 -3.76 -11.71 -5.98
N LYS A 31 -2.81 -12.53 -6.47
CA LYS A 31 -1.49 -12.72 -5.86
C LYS A 31 -0.43 -11.75 -6.38
N ARG A 32 -0.81 -10.70 -7.11
CA ARG A 32 0.16 -9.75 -7.68
C ARG A 32 0.93 -9.06 -6.55
N PRO A 33 2.27 -8.99 -6.63
CA PRO A 33 3.06 -8.31 -5.61
C PRO A 33 2.64 -6.85 -5.43
N GLN A 34 2.41 -6.44 -4.19
CA GLN A 34 2.09 -5.07 -3.83
C GLN A 34 3.06 -4.55 -2.78
N PHE A 35 3.57 -3.34 -2.98
CA PHE A 35 4.29 -2.58 -1.96
C PHE A 35 3.42 -1.41 -1.56
N ILE A 36 2.78 -1.53 -0.40
CA ILE A 36 1.87 -0.53 0.16
C ILE A 36 2.65 0.28 1.19
N CYS A 37 2.74 1.59 0.99
CA CYS A 37 3.41 2.46 1.94
C CYS A 37 2.63 3.72 2.28
N HIS A 38 2.82 4.21 3.50
CA HIS A 38 2.14 5.40 4.01
C HIS A 38 3.16 6.33 4.67
N GLU A 39 2.83 7.62 4.72
CA GLU A 39 3.45 8.56 5.65
C GLU A 39 3.27 8.13 7.11
N VAL A 40 4.16 8.63 7.97
CA VAL A 40 4.02 8.49 9.42
C VAL A 40 3.01 9.53 9.90
N THR A 41 1.84 9.05 10.35
CA THR A 41 0.70 9.93 10.71
C THR A 41 -0.13 9.34 11.84
N GLY A 42 -0.71 10.24 12.66
CA GLY A 42 -1.72 9.90 13.66
C GLY A 42 -3.15 9.78 13.09
N SER A 43 -3.32 9.97 11.78
CA SER A 43 -4.61 9.80 11.09
C SER A 43 -5.15 8.37 11.28
N ARG A 44 -6.48 8.24 11.27
CA ARG A 44 -7.16 6.93 11.22
C ARG A 44 -6.96 6.22 9.88
N LEU A 45 -6.57 6.95 8.84
CA LEU A 45 -6.28 6.43 7.50
C LEU A 45 -4.78 6.11 7.34
N ASN A 46 -4.22 5.34 8.26
CA ASN A 46 -2.78 5.03 8.30
C ASN A 46 -2.46 3.60 7.81
N LEU A 47 -1.16 3.25 7.78
CA LEU A 47 -0.69 1.92 7.36
C LEU A 47 -1.30 0.80 8.21
N ALA A 48 -1.47 1.03 9.51
CA ALA A 48 -2.03 0.04 10.42
C ALA A 48 -3.52 -0.24 10.12
N ALA A 49 -4.31 0.78 9.81
CA ALA A 49 -5.70 0.61 9.37
C ALA A 49 -5.77 -0.18 8.06
N THR A 50 -4.90 0.16 7.10
CA THR A 50 -4.77 -0.55 5.82
C THR A 50 -4.41 -2.01 6.01
N ARG A 51 -3.41 -2.30 6.84
CA ARG A 51 -2.99 -3.67 7.16
C ARG A 51 -4.13 -4.47 7.78
N ARG A 52 -4.80 -3.95 8.82
CA ARG A 52 -5.92 -4.64 9.48
C ARG A 52 -7.05 -4.98 8.52
N TRP A 53 -7.39 -4.04 7.64
CA TRP A 53 -8.44 -4.28 6.65
C TRP A 53 -8.03 -5.37 5.66
N LEU A 54 -6.82 -5.30 5.08
CA LEU A 54 -6.33 -6.32 4.15
C LEU A 54 -6.25 -7.70 4.81
N GLU A 55 -5.77 -7.79 6.05
CA GLU A 55 -5.77 -9.03 6.84
C GLU A 55 -7.18 -9.59 7.00
N SER A 56 -8.18 -8.74 7.26
CA SER A 56 -9.60 -9.18 7.35
C SER A 56 -10.17 -9.75 6.05
N THR A 57 -9.54 -9.49 4.90
CA THR A 57 -9.97 -10.05 3.61
C THR A 57 -9.36 -11.43 3.30
N GLY A 58 -8.31 -11.84 4.01
CA GLY A 58 -7.51 -13.02 3.68
C GLY A 58 -6.67 -12.91 2.40
N LEU A 59 -6.69 -11.75 1.71
CA LEU A 59 -5.97 -11.52 0.44
C LEU A 59 -4.66 -10.76 0.70
N THR A 60 -3.77 -11.32 1.53
CA THR A 60 -2.51 -10.67 1.93
C THR A 60 -1.26 -11.27 1.29
N GLU A 61 -1.41 -12.27 0.42
CA GLU A 61 -0.28 -12.90 -0.26
C GLU A 61 0.48 -11.88 -1.13
N ASN A 62 1.81 -11.91 -1.05
CA ASN A 62 2.72 -11.01 -1.78
C ASN A 62 2.54 -9.50 -1.49
N ILE A 63 1.97 -9.14 -0.34
CA ILE A 63 1.88 -7.75 0.11
C ILE A 63 3.04 -7.42 1.05
N THR A 64 3.75 -6.32 0.74
CA THR A 64 4.72 -5.68 1.62
C THR A 64 4.14 -4.38 2.15
N PHE A 65 4.25 -4.18 3.46
CA PHE A 65 3.83 -2.97 4.15
C PHE A 65 5.06 -2.22 4.67
N ALA A 66 5.12 -0.91 4.45
CA ALA A 66 6.18 -0.08 5.00
C ALA A 66 5.70 1.35 5.29
N GLU A 67 6.15 1.95 6.39
CA GLU A 67 6.04 3.40 6.53
C GLU A 67 7.18 4.07 5.76
N THR A 68 6.94 5.22 5.16
CA THR A 68 8.00 5.95 4.43
C THR A 68 9.05 6.54 5.36
N GLY A 69 8.71 6.73 6.64
CA GLY A 69 9.51 7.45 7.63
C GLY A 69 9.37 8.96 7.55
N PHE A 70 8.46 9.47 6.70
CA PHE A 70 8.21 10.90 6.54
C PHE A 70 6.75 11.21 6.83
N ARG A 71 6.48 12.37 7.45
CA ARG A 71 5.12 12.85 7.72
C ARG A 71 4.45 13.48 6.50
N ASN A 72 5.24 14.04 5.59
CA ASN A 72 4.71 14.75 4.43
C ASN A 72 3.96 13.78 3.52
N HIS A 73 2.74 14.18 3.15
CA HIS A 73 1.86 13.48 2.23
C HIS A 73 2.24 13.81 0.77
N ASN A 74 3.42 13.38 0.34
CA ASN A 74 3.91 13.51 -1.04
C ASN A 74 5.00 12.48 -1.34
N ASP A 75 5.40 12.36 -2.60
CA ASP A 75 6.37 11.39 -3.09
C ASP A 75 7.85 11.77 -2.81
N ALA A 76 8.12 12.92 -2.19
CA ALA A 76 9.48 13.39 -1.94
C ALA A 76 10.30 12.46 -1.02
N TRP A 77 9.64 11.53 -0.30
CA TRP A 77 10.32 10.47 0.45
C TRP A 77 11.21 9.58 -0.44
N LEU A 78 10.88 9.44 -1.73
CA LEU A 78 11.69 8.69 -2.71
C LEU A 78 13.02 9.38 -3.03
N LEU A 79 13.07 10.70 -2.91
CA LEU A 79 14.25 11.50 -3.21
C LEU A 79 15.25 11.48 -2.05
N ARG A 80 14.79 11.18 -0.84
CA ARG A 80 15.59 11.18 0.39
C ARG A 80 16.18 9.80 0.68
N PRO A 81 17.44 9.70 1.11
CA PRO A 81 17.97 8.44 1.62
C PRO A 81 17.17 7.96 2.83
N SER A 82 16.55 6.77 2.75
CA SER A 82 15.79 6.17 3.84
C SER A 82 15.83 4.64 3.79
N ALA A 83 15.50 3.99 4.90
CA ALA A 83 15.38 2.53 4.97
C ALA A 83 14.33 2.02 3.96
N THR A 84 13.17 2.68 3.90
CA THR A 84 12.06 2.34 3.01
C THR A 84 12.41 2.54 1.55
N ARG A 85 13.18 3.58 1.19
CA ARG A 85 13.71 3.74 -0.18
C ARG A 85 14.62 2.59 -0.58
N ARG A 86 15.49 2.12 0.32
CA ARG A 86 16.33 0.94 0.04
C ARG A 86 15.47 -0.32 -0.08
N GLN A 87 14.46 -0.46 0.77
CA GLN A 87 13.54 -1.60 0.77
C GLN A 87 12.75 -1.70 -0.54
N ILE A 88 12.09 -0.62 -0.98
CA ILE A 88 11.28 -0.64 -2.21
C ILE A 88 12.14 -0.90 -3.46
N ARG A 89 13.39 -0.41 -3.50
CA ARG A 89 14.32 -0.72 -4.60
C ARG A 89 14.69 -2.20 -4.66
N ARG A 90 14.96 -2.83 -3.51
CA ARG A 90 15.22 -4.27 -3.44
C ARG A 90 13.98 -5.07 -3.81
N TRP A 91 12.83 -4.70 -3.26
CA TRP A 91 11.55 -5.32 -3.56
C TRP A 91 11.25 -5.29 -5.06
N LEU A 92 11.38 -4.12 -5.70
CA LEU A 92 11.13 -3.97 -7.13
C LEU A 92 12.07 -4.82 -7.97
N LYS A 93 13.38 -4.84 -7.66
CA LYS A 93 14.34 -5.74 -8.32
C LYS A 93 13.94 -7.21 -8.17
N GLY A 94 13.49 -7.62 -6.99
CA GLY A 94 13.04 -8.99 -6.73
C GLY A 94 11.81 -9.36 -7.55
N VAL A 95 10.79 -8.49 -7.57
CA VAL A 95 9.58 -8.69 -8.38
C VAL A 95 9.91 -8.80 -9.87
N LEU A 96 10.80 -7.94 -10.39
CA LEU A 96 11.20 -7.98 -11.80
C LEU A 96 12.07 -9.18 -12.18
N ALA A 97 12.75 -9.80 -11.20
CA ALA A 97 13.56 -10.99 -11.43
C ALA A 97 12.75 -12.29 -11.40
N GLN A 98 11.51 -12.26 -10.90
CA GLN A 98 10.61 -13.41 -10.93
C GLN A 98 10.19 -13.67 -12.38
N LYS A 99 10.48 -14.86 -12.89
CA LYS A 99 9.91 -15.34 -14.16
C LYS A 99 8.45 -15.70 -13.90
N HIS A 100 7.55 -15.12 -14.69
CA HIS A 100 6.13 -15.47 -14.70
C HIS A 100 5.89 -16.83 -15.35
#